data_AF-A0AAX3JPH5-F1
#
_entry.id   AF-A0AAX3JPH5-F1
#
_cell.length_a   1.000
_cell.length_b   1.000
_cell.length_c   1.000
_cell.angle_alpha   90.00
_cell.angle_beta   90.00
_cell.angle_gamma   90.00
#
_symmetry.space_group_name_H-M   'P 1'
#
loop_
_entity.id
_entity.type
_entity.pdbx_description
1 polymer ?
#
loop_
_entity_poly.entity_id
_entity_poly.type
_entity_poly.pdbx_seq_one_letter_code
_entity_poly.pdbx_strand_id
1 'polypeptide(L)'
;MALPQAVITYKMVLDELIKAGINKEIADDLAYRYYKNELTFKDLEFIKNDLKSDIHDLDNKINTVKSELKSDIMSVKSDLKSDIMSVKSDLKSDIMSVKSDLKSNIKDLDNKIDSVKTELKSDIKDLDNKIDSVKTELKSDIKDLDNKIDSVKTELKSDIKDLDNKIDSVKTELKSDIKKVEANLKSDIKDLDNKIDNLNIKINNVEHNLNNKIDNVEHNLNNKIDNVEHNLNNKIDNVEHNLNNKIDNFEHNLNNKIDTNMMEIKSTLNVHKWMFGTLITLCTGIFLTLIGIIYSFLSK
;
A
#
# COMPACT_ATOMS: atom_id res chain seq x y z
N MET A 1 134.37 -115.08 13.26
CA MET A 1 133.42 -115.29 14.37
C MET A 1 132.03 -115.17 13.76
N ALA A 2 131.26 -116.25 13.76
CA ALA A 2 129.87 -116.25 13.31
C ALA A 2 128.99 -115.46 14.29
N LEU A 3 127.99 -114.76 13.78
CA LEU A 3 126.80 -114.37 14.53
C LEU A 3 125.80 -115.55 14.48
N PRO A 4 125.09 -115.89 15.57
CA PRO A 4 124.02 -116.88 15.52
C PRO A 4 122.85 -116.36 14.68
N GLN A 5 122.44 -117.12 13.68
CA GLN A 5 121.36 -116.75 12.76
C GLN A 5 120.01 -117.16 13.39
N ALA A 6 119.08 -116.20 13.49
CA ALA A 6 117.73 -116.44 14.01
C ALA A 6 116.97 -117.44 13.12
N VAL A 7 116.33 -118.44 13.74
CA VAL A 7 115.62 -119.51 13.03
C VAL A 7 114.20 -119.02 12.70
N ILE A 8 113.98 -118.66 11.43
CA ILE A 8 112.64 -118.30 10.91
C ILE A 8 111.80 -119.59 10.83
N THR A 9 110.61 -119.58 11.45
CA THR A 9 109.71 -120.76 11.46
C THR A 9 108.65 -120.69 10.37
N TYR A 10 108.19 -121.85 9.89
CA TYR A 10 107.10 -121.97 8.91
C TYR A 10 105.87 -121.12 9.27
N LYS A 11 105.41 -121.20 10.53
CA LYS A 11 104.23 -120.47 10.98
C LYS A 11 104.43 -118.96 10.93
N MET A 12 105.63 -118.48 11.26
CA MET A 12 105.95 -117.04 11.14
C MET A 12 105.86 -116.58 9.68
N VAL A 13 106.33 -117.39 8.72
CA VAL A 13 106.28 -117.04 7.29
C VAL A 13 104.85 -117.10 6.76
N LEU A 14 104.09 -118.12 7.13
CA LEU A 14 102.68 -118.26 6.76
C LEU A 14 101.85 -117.05 7.23
N ASP A 15 102.00 -116.69 8.50
CA ASP A 15 101.25 -115.58 9.09
C ASP A 15 101.62 -114.25 8.42
N GLU A 16 102.89 -114.04 8.06
CA GLU A 16 103.33 -112.83 7.33
C GLU A 16 102.85 -112.83 5.87
N LEU A 17 102.80 -113.98 5.17
CA LEU A 17 102.28 -114.07 3.81
C LEU A 17 100.77 -113.83 3.75
N ILE A 18 100.01 -114.36 4.72
CA ILE A 18 98.56 -114.08 4.85
C ILE A 18 98.32 -112.61 5.19
N LYS A 19 99.10 -112.02 6.09
CA LYS A 19 99.04 -110.57 6.38
C LYS A 19 99.37 -109.72 5.15
N ALA A 20 100.28 -110.19 4.30
CA ALA A 20 100.59 -109.56 3.02
C ALA A 20 99.45 -109.71 1.99
N GLY A 21 98.34 -110.35 2.35
CA GLY A 21 97.14 -110.49 1.53
C GLY A 21 97.19 -111.68 0.57
N ILE A 22 98.20 -112.55 0.68
CA ILE A 22 98.26 -113.76 -0.14
C ILE A 22 97.17 -114.72 0.34
N ASN A 23 96.42 -115.27 -0.61
CA ASN A 23 95.38 -116.26 -0.32
C ASN A 23 95.94 -117.35 0.60
N LYS A 24 95.19 -117.69 1.65
CA LYS A 24 95.63 -118.60 2.70
C LYS A 24 96.20 -119.91 2.16
N GLU A 25 95.62 -120.50 1.12
CA GLU A 25 96.08 -121.76 0.54
C GLU A 25 97.44 -121.61 -0.18
N ILE A 26 97.63 -120.49 -0.88
CA ILE A 26 98.89 -120.16 -1.56
C ILE A 26 99.96 -119.80 -0.52
N ALA A 27 99.61 -118.99 0.48
CA ALA A 27 100.50 -118.61 1.56
C ALA A 27 101.03 -119.84 2.33
N ASP A 28 100.19 -120.86 2.53
CA ASP A 28 100.53 -122.11 3.21
C ASP A 28 101.60 -122.91 2.46
N ASP A 29 101.41 -123.12 1.15
CA ASP A 29 102.38 -123.83 0.30
C ASP A 29 103.71 -123.06 0.19
N LEU A 30 103.69 -121.73 0.00
CA LEU A 30 104.93 -120.94 -0.07
C LEU A 30 105.67 -120.88 1.27
N ALA A 31 104.96 -120.75 2.39
CA ALA A 31 105.59 -120.80 3.70
C ALA A 31 106.27 -122.15 3.94
N TYR A 32 105.62 -123.25 3.53
CA TYR A 32 106.15 -124.59 3.69
C TYR A 32 107.44 -124.76 2.88
N ARG A 33 107.39 -124.37 1.60
CA ARG A 33 108.55 -124.40 0.69
C ARG A 33 109.68 -123.51 1.19
N TYR A 34 109.40 -122.29 1.69
CA TYR A 34 110.42 -121.42 2.29
C TYR A 34 111.10 -122.08 3.47
N TYR A 35 110.32 -122.64 4.40
CA TYR A 35 110.87 -123.27 5.60
C TYR A 35 111.75 -124.50 5.28
N LYS A 36 111.42 -125.24 4.21
CA LYS A 36 112.23 -126.37 3.73
C LYS A 36 113.40 -125.96 2.85
N ASN A 37 113.63 -124.66 2.63
CA ASN A 37 114.57 -124.12 1.63
C ASN A 37 114.30 -124.62 0.20
N GLU A 38 113.04 -124.99 -0.07
CA GLU A 38 112.53 -125.41 -1.37
C GLU A 38 111.74 -124.30 -2.07
N LEU A 39 111.67 -123.10 -1.49
CA LEU A 39 111.03 -121.96 -2.13
C LEU A 39 111.77 -121.63 -3.39
N THR A 40 111.08 -121.76 -4.50
CA THR A 40 111.68 -121.53 -5.80
C THR A 40 111.33 -120.14 -6.30
N PHE A 41 112.16 -119.68 -7.22
CA PHE A 41 111.85 -118.51 -8.03
C PHE A 41 110.47 -118.62 -8.70
N LYS A 42 110.03 -119.83 -9.08
CA LYS A 42 108.72 -120.06 -9.72
C LYS A 42 107.55 -119.75 -8.79
N ASP A 43 107.68 -120.04 -7.50
CA ASP A 43 106.63 -119.77 -6.52
C ASP A 43 106.48 -118.24 -6.31
N LEU A 44 107.59 -117.51 -6.24
CA LEU A 44 107.60 -116.04 -6.21
C LEU A 44 107.12 -115.41 -7.54
N GLU A 45 107.46 -116.03 -8.66
CA GLU A 45 106.99 -115.62 -9.99
C GLU A 45 105.47 -115.79 -10.13
N PHE A 46 104.90 -116.86 -9.56
CA PHE A 46 103.45 -117.08 -9.52
C PHE A 46 102.74 -115.96 -8.76
N ILE A 47 103.14 -115.66 -7.51
CA ILE A 47 102.55 -114.56 -6.72
C ILE A 47 102.69 -113.23 -7.46
N LYS A 48 103.86 -112.95 -8.05
CA LYS A 48 104.10 -111.73 -8.80
C LYS A 48 103.14 -111.59 -9.98
N ASN A 49 102.87 -112.69 -10.69
CA ASN A 49 101.96 -112.70 -11.82
C ASN A 49 100.49 -112.55 -11.39
N ASP A 50 100.09 -113.18 -10.28
CA ASP A 50 98.76 -113.06 -9.69
C ASP A 50 98.46 -111.62 -9.23
N LEU A 51 99.36 -111.03 -8.43
CA LEU A 51 99.28 -109.62 -8.02
C LEU A 51 99.26 -108.67 -9.22
N LYS A 52 100.04 -108.98 -10.28
CA LYS A 52 100.01 -108.19 -11.52
C LYS A 52 98.66 -108.30 -12.25
N SER A 53 97.99 -109.45 -12.17
CA SER A 53 96.64 -109.65 -12.69
C SER A 53 95.61 -108.84 -11.90
N ASP A 54 95.61 -108.92 -10.57
CA ASP A 54 94.71 -108.14 -9.71
C ASP A 54 94.87 -106.63 -9.90
N ILE A 55 96.11 -106.16 -10.00
CA ILE A 55 96.41 -104.74 -10.30
C ILE A 55 95.83 -104.37 -11.67
N HIS A 56 95.93 -105.26 -12.66
CA HIS A 56 95.37 -105.02 -13.99
C HIS A 56 93.84 -104.97 -13.96
N ASP A 57 93.17 -105.87 -13.23
CA ASP A 57 91.72 -105.87 -13.06
C ASP A 57 91.22 -104.64 -12.32
N LEU A 58 91.93 -104.20 -11.27
CA LEU A 58 91.61 -102.97 -10.56
C LEU A 58 91.78 -101.74 -11.46
N ASP A 59 92.84 -101.68 -12.26
CA ASP A 59 93.05 -100.61 -13.24
C ASP A 59 91.93 -100.60 -14.30
N ASN A 60 91.51 -101.78 -14.78
CA ASN A 60 90.37 -101.92 -15.69
C ASN A 60 89.06 -101.43 -15.05
N LYS A 61 88.78 -101.78 -13.79
CA LYS A 61 87.60 -101.29 -13.04
C LYS A 61 87.66 -99.78 -12.82
N ILE A 62 88.81 -99.24 -12.43
CA ILE A 62 89.02 -97.79 -12.25
C ILE A 62 88.77 -97.05 -13.57
N ASN A 63 89.33 -97.57 -14.67
CA ASN A 63 89.15 -96.99 -16.00
C ASN A 63 87.68 -97.05 -16.43
N THR A 64 86.97 -98.13 -16.12
CA THR A 64 85.53 -98.28 -16.37
C THR A 64 84.73 -97.25 -15.58
N VAL A 65 84.87 -97.19 -14.26
CA VAL A 65 84.15 -96.22 -13.40
C VAL A 65 84.45 -94.77 -13.81
N LYS A 66 85.71 -94.46 -14.15
CA LYS A 66 86.10 -93.14 -14.65
C LYS A 66 85.39 -92.79 -15.96
N SER A 67 85.23 -93.77 -16.86
CA SER A 67 84.53 -93.58 -18.12
C SER A 67 83.02 -93.37 -17.93
N GLU A 68 82.39 -94.14 -17.03
CA GLU A 68 80.98 -93.99 -16.65
C GLU A 68 80.72 -92.63 -16.01
N LEU A 69 81.49 -92.24 -15.00
CA LEU A 69 81.34 -90.94 -14.33
C LEU A 69 81.52 -89.77 -15.32
N LYS A 70 82.46 -89.89 -16.26
CA LYS A 70 82.63 -88.90 -17.32
C LYS A 70 81.39 -88.83 -18.22
N SER A 71 80.80 -89.98 -18.56
CA SER A 71 79.56 -90.06 -19.34
C SER A 71 78.39 -89.41 -18.59
N ASP A 72 78.20 -89.71 -17.31
CA ASP A 72 77.13 -89.16 -16.48
C ASP A 72 77.26 -87.64 -16.34
N ILE A 73 78.48 -87.13 -16.09
CA ILE A 73 78.77 -85.69 -16.05
C ILE A 73 78.42 -85.04 -17.40
N MET A 74 78.73 -85.69 -18.52
CA MET A 74 78.38 -85.20 -19.85
C MET A 74 76.87 -85.18 -20.07
N SER A 75 76.14 -86.22 -19.63
CA SER A 75 74.68 -86.28 -19.71
C SER A 75 74.03 -85.18 -18.89
N VAL A 76 74.36 -85.08 -17.59
CA VAL A 76 73.79 -84.07 -16.69
C VAL A 76 74.06 -82.64 -17.20
N LYS A 77 75.25 -82.38 -17.74
CA LYS A 77 75.58 -81.08 -18.34
C LYS A 77 74.73 -80.80 -19.59
N SER A 78 74.44 -81.82 -20.39
CA SER A 78 73.56 -81.70 -21.55
C SER A 78 72.12 -81.40 -21.13
N ASP A 79 71.61 -82.12 -20.13
CA ASP A 79 70.24 -81.95 -19.61
C ASP A 79 70.05 -80.56 -19.00
N LEU A 80 70.97 -80.13 -18.12
CA LEU A 80 70.93 -78.78 -17.55
C LEU A 80 70.99 -77.68 -18.61
N LYS A 81 71.78 -77.88 -19.68
CA LYS A 81 71.81 -76.94 -20.79
C LYS A 81 70.47 -76.87 -21.51
N SER A 82 69.82 -78.03 -21.72
CA SER A 82 68.50 -78.12 -22.33
C SER A 82 67.44 -77.42 -21.47
N ASP A 83 67.39 -77.69 -20.17
CA ASP A 83 66.44 -77.08 -19.23
C ASP A 83 66.60 -75.55 -19.18
N ILE A 84 67.84 -75.06 -19.10
CA ILE A 84 68.13 -73.62 -19.14
C ILE A 84 67.64 -73.01 -20.46
N MET A 85 67.80 -73.70 -21.58
CA MET A 85 67.31 -73.24 -22.88
C MET A 85 65.78 -73.20 -22.93
N SER A 86 65.09 -74.21 -22.38
CA SER A 86 63.63 -74.26 -22.30
C SER A 86 63.09 -73.12 -21.44
N VAL A 87 63.55 -72.99 -20.19
CA VAL A 87 63.11 -71.93 -19.27
C VAL A 87 63.34 -70.53 -19.85
N LYS A 88 64.47 -70.31 -20.52
CA LYS A 88 64.75 -69.04 -21.19
C LYS A 88 63.77 -68.77 -22.34
N SER A 89 63.39 -69.80 -23.08
CA SER A 89 62.41 -69.70 -24.16
C SER A 89 61.02 -69.36 -23.60
N ASP A 90 60.59 -70.06 -22.56
CA ASP A 90 59.28 -69.86 -21.92
C ASP A 90 59.16 -68.46 -21.33
N LEU A 91 60.16 -68.02 -20.56
CA LEU A 91 60.19 -66.67 -19.99
C LEU A 91 60.15 -65.58 -21.08
N LYS A 92 60.85 -65.81 -22.20
CA LYS A 92 60.80 -64.88 -23.34
C LYS A 92 59.39 -64.83 -23.94
N SER A 93 58.73 -65.98 -24.08
CA SER A 93 57.35 -66.06 -24.59
C SER A 93 56.37 -65.33 -23.66
N ASP A 94 56.43 -65.57 -22.35
CA ASP A 94 55.56 -64.93 -21.36
C ASP A 94 55.74 -63.41 -21.34
N ILE A 95 56.98 -62.92 -21.37
CA ILE A 95 57.27 -61.48 -21.48
C ILE A 95 56.67 -60.89 -22.75
N MET A 96 56.76 -61.60 -23.88
CA MET A 96 56.16 -61.15 -25.14
C MET A 96 54.64 -61.11 -25.08
N SER A 97 54.00 -62.10 -24.45
CA SER A 97 52.54 -62.13 -24.26
C SER A 97 52.09 -60.96 -23.38
N VAL A 98 52.67 -60.80 -22.19
CA VAL A 98 52.32 -59.72 -21.26
C VAL A 98 52.52 -58.34 -21.91
N LYS A 99 53.60 -58.16 -22.66
CA LYS A 99 53.85 -56.90 -23.39
C LYS A 99 52.78 -56.63 -24.44
N SER A 100 52.31 -57.67 -25.15
CA SER A 100 51.24 -57.57 -26.13
C SER A 100 49.91 -57.19 -25.46
N ASP A 101 49.56 -57.85 -24.36
CA ASP A 101 48.32 -57.61 -23.62
C ASP A 101 48.29 -56.19 -23.03
N LEU A 102 49.38 -55.75 -22.42
CA LEU A 102 49.50 -54.38 -21.91
C LEU A 102 49.36 -53.35 -23.04
N LYS A 103 49.96 -53.59 -24.21
CA LYS A 103 49.83 -52.71 -25.36
C LYS A 103 48.38 -52.64 -25.87
N SER A 104 47.67 -53.77 -25.87
CA SER A 104 46.25 -53.80 -26.25
C SER A 104 45.39 -53.02 -25.25
N ASN A 105 45.58 -53.26 -23.95
CA ASN A 105 44.81 -52.60 -22.90
C ASN A 105 45.01 -51.08 -22.89
N ILE A 106 46.24 -50.61 -23.11
CA ILE A 106 46.53 -49.17 -23.24
C ILE A 106 45.77 -48.58 -24.43
N LYS A 107 45.80 -49.25 -25.59
CA LYS A 107 45.08 -48.80 -26.79
C LYS A 107 43.56 -48.75 -26.57
N ASP A 108 43.00 -49.73 -25.88
CA ASP A 108 41.56 -49.75 -25.57
C ASP A 108 41.16 -48.64 -24.59
N LEU A 109 42.04 -48.32 -23.63
CA LEU A 109 41.83 -47.19 -22.72
C LEU A 109 41.91 -45.85 -23.45
N ASP A 110 42.88 -45.67 -24.35
CA ASP A 110 43.00 -44.48 -25.19
C ASP A 110 41.73 -44.28 -26.03
N ASN A 111 41.23 -45.34 -26.67
CA ASN A 111 39.98 -45.29 -27.44
C ASN A 111 38.77 -44.91 -26.57
N LYS A 112 38.67 -45.45 -25.34
CA LYS A 112 37.60 -45.10 -24.39
C LYS A 112 37.70 -43.63 -23.95
N ILE A 113 38.90 -43.14 -23.68
CA ILE A 113 39.15 -41.73 -23.33
C ILE A 113 38.72 -40.82 -24.48
N ASP A 114 39.11 -41.14 -25.71
CA ASP A 114 38.71 -40.36 -26.89
C ASP A 114 37.20 -40.35 -27.08
N SER A 115 36.54 -41.50 -26.93
CA SER A 115 35.07 -41.60 -27.00
C SER A 115 34.39 -40.68 -25.97
N VAL A 116 34.76 -40.79 -24.69
CA VAL A 116 34.20 -39.95 -23.61
C VAL A 116 34.46 -38.47 -23.89
N LYS A 117 35.66 -38.12 -24.37
CA LYS A 117 36.02 -36.74 -24.72
C LYS A 117 35.17 -36.20 -25.87
N THR A 118 34.83 -37.04 -26.86
CA THR A 118 33.94 -36.63 -27.96
C THR A 118 32.50 -36.45 -27.50
N GLU A 119 32.00 -37.34 -26.64
CA GLU A 119 30.64 -37.26 -26.07
C GLU A 119 30.48 -36.00 -25.21
N LEU A 120 31.40 -35.76 -24.27
CA LEU A 120 31.38 -34.56 -23.43
C LEU A 120 31.46 -33.26 -24.24
N LYS A 121 32.23 -33.24 -25.32
CA LYS A 121 32.26 -32.08 -26.23
C LYS A 121 30.91 -31.85 -26.92
N SER A 122 30.20 -32.92 -27.29
CA SER A 122 28.87 -32.83 -27.87
C SER A 122 27.87 -32.30 -26.85
N ASP A 123 27.87 -32.85 -25.64
CA ASP A 123 26.96 -32.44 -24.56
C ASP A 123 27.14 -30.97 -24.18
N ILE A 124 28.40 -30.50 -24.09
CA ILE A 124 28.70 -29.09 -23.81
C ILE A 124 28.13 -28.19 -24.93
N LYS A 125 28.31 -28.58 -26.19
CA LYS A 125 27.79 -27.82 -27.34
C LYS A 125 26.26 -27.78 -27.33
N ASP A 126 25.59 -28.88 -27.00
CA ASP A 126 24.13 -28.94 -26.93
C ASP A 126 23.60 -28.09 -25.78
N LEU A 127 24.31 -28.05 -24.64
CA LEU A 127 23.97 -27.18 -23.53
C LEU A 127 24.16 -25.70 -23.89
N ASP A 128 25.26 -25.33 -24.56
CA ASP A 128 25.50 -23.97 -25.06
C ASP A 128 24.36 -23.53 -26.00
N ASN A 129 23.96 -24.38 -26.94
CA ASN A 129 22.82 -24.11 -27.84
C ASN A 129 21.50 -23.91 -27.08
N LYS A 130 21.23 -24.74 -26.05
CA LYS A 130 20.03 -24.58 -25.21
C LYS A 130 20.05 -23.27 -24.42
N ILE A 131 21.21 -22.90 -23.87
CA ILE A 131 21.40 -21.64 -23.14
C ILE A 131 21.14 -20.45 -24.08
N ASP A 132 21.70 -20.47 -25.29
CA ASP A 132 21.48 -19.41 -26.27
C ASP A 132 20.01 -19.31 -26.67
N SER A 133 19.34 -20.45 -26.90
CA SER A 133 17.90 -20.49 -27.20
C SER A 133 17.08 -19.84 -26.09
N VAL A 134 17.27 -20.26 -24.84
CA VAL A 134 16.55 -19.69 -23.67
C VAL A 134 16.83 -18.19 -23.54
N LYS A 135 18.08 -17.76 -23.76
CA LYS A 135 18.45 -16.35 -23.72
C LYS A 135 17.76 -15.53 -24.81
N THR A 136 17.56 -16.10 -26.00
CA THR A 136 16.82 -15.42 -27.08
C THR A 136 15.33 -15.33 -26.79
N GLU A 137 14.72 -16.38 -26.26
CA GLU A 137 13.31 -16.43 -25.87
C GLU A 137 13.02 -15.40 -24.76
N LEU A 138 13.80 -15.41 -23.67
CA LEU A 138 13.64 -14.45 -22.58
C LEU A 138 13.81 -12.99 -23.04
N LYS A 139 14.71 -12.72 -23.99
CA LYS A 139 14.84 -11.37 -24.58
C LYS A 139 13.60 -10.97 -25.37
N SER A 140 12.96 -11.91 -26.07
CA SER A 140 11.72 -11.67 -26.80
C SER A 140 10.58 -11.39 -25.82
N ASP A 141 10.43 -12.23 -24.79
CA ASP A 141 9.38 -12.08 -23.78
C ASP A 141 9.47 -10.75 -23.04
N ILE A 142 10.68 -10.31 -22.66
CA ILE A 142 10.91 -9.00 -22.03
C ILE A 142 10.47 -7.87 -22.97
N LYS A 143 10.83 -7.94 -24.25
CA LYS A 143 10.45 -6.93 -25.25
C LYS A 143 8.94 -6.87 -25.44
N ASP A 144 8.27 -8.01 -25.48
CA ASP A 144 6.81 -8.08 -25.62
C ASP A 144 6.10 -7.53 -24.38
N LEU A 145 6.66 -7.74 -23.19
CA LEU A 145 6.16 -7.16 -21.96
C LEU A 145 6.34 -5.62 -21.94
N ASP A 146 7.50 -5.12 -22.35
CA ASP A 146 7.77 -3.68 -22.49
C ASP A 146 6.76 -3.02 -23.45
N ASN A 147 6.51 -3.65 -24.61
CA ASN A 147 5.51 -3.17 -25.57
C ASN A 147 4.10 -3.12 -24.98
N LYS A 148 3.70 -4.15 -24.20
CA LYS A 148 2.40 -4.19 -23.53
C LYS A 148 2.29 -3.09 -22.46
N ILE A 149 3.35 -2.87 -21.68
CA ILE A 149 3.41 -1.79 -20.68
C ILE A 149 3.25 -0.43 -21.34
N ASP A 150 3.95 -0.18 -22.44
CA ASP A 150 3.86 1.07 -23.18
C ASP A 150 2.44 1.28 -23.75
N SER A 151 1.83 0.24 -24.31
CA SER A 151 0.45 0.28 -24.80
C SER A 151 -0.53 0.69 -23.69
N VAL A 152 -0.51 0.00 -22.55
CA VAL A 152 -1.38 0.31 -21.40
C VAL A 152 -1.15 1.73 -20.89
N LYS A 153 0.11 2.17 -20.84
CA LYS A 153 0.47 3.55 -20.43
C LYS A 153 -0.08 4.59 -21.40
N THR A 154 -0.10 4.32 -22.70
CA THR A 154 -0.70 5.22 -23.70
C THR A 154 -2.21 5.28 -23.59
N GLU A 155 -2.88 4.14 -23.40
CA GLU A 155 -4.33 4.04 -23.22
C GLU A 155 -4.78 4.80 -21.97
N LEU A 156 -4.15 4.54 -20.82
CA LEU A 156 -4.47 5.25 -19.57
C LEU A 156 -4.26 6.76 -19.67
N LYS A 157 -3.24 7.23 -20.40
CA LYS A 157 -3.06 8.66 -20.65
C LYS A 157 -4.19 9.25 -21.49
N SER A 158 -4.70 8.50 -22.46
CA SER A 158 -5.85 8.90 -23.27
C SER A 158 -7.11 8.98 -22.42
N ASP A 159 -7.38 7.95 -21.63
CA ASP A 159 -8.55 7.88 -20.75
C ASP A 159 -8.58 9.02 -19.73
N ILE A 160 -7.44 9.34 -19.12
CA ILE A 160 -7.30 10.48 -18.20
C ILE A 160 -7.63 11.79 -18.92
N LYS A 161 -7.10 12.00 -20.13
CA LYS A 161 -7.37 13.21 -20.91
C LYS A 161 -8.85 13.33 -21.29
N ASP A 162 -9.49 12.21 -21.66
CA ASP A 162 -10.92 12.20 -21.99
C ASP A 162 -11.79 12.49 -20.75
N LEU A 163 -11.38 12.00 -19.58
CA LEU A 163 -12.03 12.33 -18.32
C LEU A 163 -11.87 13.81 -17.95
N ASP A 164 -10.67 14.38 -18.10
CA ASP A 164 -10.42 15.80 -17.88
C ASP A 164 -11.31 16.66 -18.79
N ASN A 165 -11.40 16.31 -20.09
CA ASN A 165 -12.28 17.00 -21.04
C ASN A 165 -13.76 16.93 -20.62
N LYS A 166 -14.23 15.76 -20.15
CA LYS A 166 -15.61 15.59 -19.65
C LYS A 166 -15.87 16.44 -18.42
N ILE A 167 -14.91 16.48 -17.47
CA ILE A 167 -15.00 17.31 -16.27
C ILE A 167 -15.09 18.79 -16.64
N ASP A 168 -14.24 19.26 -17.54
CA ASP A 168 -14.27 20.65 -18.02
C ASP A 168 -15.61 20.98 -18.71
N SER A 169 -16.12 20.09 -19.56
CA SER A 169 -17.42 20.26 -20.20
C SER A 169 -18.54 20.42 -19.17
N VAL A 170 -18.66 19.49 -18.21
CA VAL A 170 -19.68 19.55 -17.16
C VAL A 170 -19.56 20.83 -16.33
N LYS A 171 -18.32 21.24 -16.00
CA LYS A 171 -18.07 22.49 -15.27
C LYS A 171 -18.54 23.72 -16.05
N THR A 172 -18.32 23.74 -17.37
CA THR A 172 -18.79 24.86 -18.21
C THR A 172 -20.32 24.88 -18.33
N GLU A 173 -20.95 23.73 -18.46
CA GLU A 173 -22.41 23.58 -18.54
C GLU A 173 -23.08 24.04 -17.23
N LEU A 174 -22.61 23.53 -16.08
CA LEU A 174 -23.11 23.94 -14.77
C LEU A 174 -22.95 25.45 -14.54
N LYS A 175 -21.81 26.04 -14.94
CA LYS A 175 -21.60 27.49 -14.85
C LYS A 175 -22.58 28.27 -15.73
N SER A 176 -22.93 27.75 -16.90
CA SER A 176 -23.92 28.34 -17.81
C SER A 176 -25.32 28.28 -17.20
N ASP A 177 -25.71 27.13 -16.66
CA ASP A 177 -27.03 26.94 -16.06
C ASP A 177 -27.22 27.77 -14.80
N ILE A 178 -26.19 27.88 -13.95
CA ILE A 178 -26.21 28.80 -12.80
C ILE A 178 -26.48 30.23 -13.27
N LYS A 179 -25.78 30.72 -14.31
CA LYS A 179 -26.00 32.07 -14.86
C LYS A 179 -27.42 32.27 -15.40
N LYS A 180 -28.00 31.25 -16.05
CA LYS A 180 -29.39 31.32 -16.54
C LYS A 180 -30.36 31.44 -15.37
N VAL A 181 -30.17 30.64 -14.31
CA VAL A 181 -31.00 30.70 -13.10
C VAL A 181 -30.88 32.07 -12.43
N GLU A 182 -29.66 32.59 -12.28
CA GLU A 182 -29.43 33.94 -11.73
C GLU A 182 -30.15 35.03 -12.55
N ALA A 183 -30.09 34.95 -13.89
CA ALA A 183 -30.76 35.91 -14.77
C ALA A 183 -32.28 35.83 -14.66
N ASN A 184 -32.84 34.61 -14.62
CA ASN A 184 -34.28 34.39 -14.46
C ASN A 184 -34.77 34.93 -13.12
N LEU A 185 -34.10 34.59 -12.01
CA LEU A 185 -34.45 35.10 -10.68
C LEU A 185 -34.38 36.62 -10.61
N LYS A 186 -33.38 37.25 -11.24
CA LYS A 186 -33.29 38.71 -11.32
C LYS A 186 -34.46 39.33 -12.09
N SER A 187 -34.93 38.66 -13.14
CA SER A 187 -36.13 39.10 -13.89
C SER A 187 -37.38 38.98 -13.04
N ASP A 188 -37.58 37.83 -12.38
CA ASP A 188 -38.74 37.59 -11.53
C ASP A 188 -38.84 38.60 -10.37
N ILE A 189 -37.70 38.93 -9.74
CA ILE A 189 -37.63 39.96 -8.69
C ILE A 189 -38.04 41.32 -9.26
N LYS A 190 -37.54 41.72 -10.43
CA LYS A 190 -37.91 42.99 -11.06
C LYS A 190 -39.40 43.06 -11.39
N ASP A 191 -39.98 41.96 -11.87
CA ASP A 191 -41.42 41.89 -12.15
C ASP A 191 -42.25 42.00 -10.88
N LEU A 192 -41.77 41.44 -9.76
CA LEU A 192 -42.39 41.58 -8.46
C LEU A 192 -42.29 43.03 -7.94
N ASP A 193 -41.14 43.69 -8.06
CA ASP A 193 -40.95 45.09 -7.71
C ASP A 193 -41.94 45.99 -8.48
N ASN A 194 -42.07 45.79 -9.79
CA ASN A 194 -43.04 46.52 -10.61
C ASN A 194 -44.49 46.30 -10.15
N LYS A 195 -44.84 45.08 -9.72
CA LYS A 195 -46.18 44.80 -9.17
C LYS A 195 -46.40 45.51 -7.84
N ILE A 196 -45.38 45.56 -6.98
CA ILE A 196 -45.42 46.29 -5.71
C ILE A 196 -45.61 47.78 -5.95
N ASP A 197 -44.84 48.39 -6.86
CA ASP A 197 -44.97 49.81 -7.20
C ASP A 197 -46.37 50.15 -7.72
N ASN A 198 -46.93 49.31 -8.59
CA ASN A 198 -48.30 49.47 -9.08
C ASN A 198 -49.35 49.35 -7.96
N LEU A 199 -49.15 48.44 -7.01
CA LEU A 199 -50.03 48.34 -5.83
C LEU A 199 -49.92 49.59 -4.95
N ASN A 200 -48.72 50.10 -4.72
CA ASN A 200 -48.51 51.35 -3.97
C ASN A 200 -49.22 52.53 -4.63
N ILE A 201 -49.15 52.67 -5.96
CA ILE A 201 -49.89 53.72 -6.70
C ILE A 201 -51.40 53.57 -6.49
N LYS A 202 -51.94 52.34 -6.60
CA LYS A 202 -53.38 52.09 -6.37
C LYS A 202 -53.79 52.43 -4.95
N ILE A 203 -52.98 52.07 -3.94
CA ILE A 203 -53.21 52.40 -2.54
C ILE A 203 -53.25 53.93 -2.35
N ASN A 204 -52.25 54.66 -2.86
CA ASN A 204 -52.20 56.13 -2.77
C ASN A 204 -53.42 56.78 -3.43
N ASN A 205 -53.87 56.26 -4.57
CA ASN A 205 -55.09 56.77 -5.23
C ASN A 205 -56.35 56.52 -4.40
N VAL A 206 -56.46 55.36 -3.75
CA VAL A 206 -57.58 55.07 -2.83
C VAL A 206 -57.54 56.02 -1.64
N GLU A 207 -56.37 56.20 -1.04
CA GLU A 207 -56.16 57.12 0.09
C GLU A 207 -56.55 58.56 -0.27
N HIS A 208 -56.08 59.07 -1.42
CA HIS A 208 -56.44 60.40 -1.90
C HIS A 208 -57.95 60.57 -2.13
N ASN A 209 -58.60 59.59 -2.75
CA ASN A 209 -60.05 59.63 -2.98
C ASN A 209 -60.84 59.59 -1.66
N LEU A 210 -60.38 58.83 -0.66
CA LEU A 210 -61.00 58.80 0.65
C LEU A 210 -60.83 60.13 1.37
N ASN A 211 -59.64 60.73 1.34
CA ASN A 211 -59.39 62.06 1.92
C ASN A 211 -60.30 63.13 1.28
N ASN A 212 -60.40 63.18 -0.05
CA ASN A 212 -61.31 64.13 -0.73
C ASN A 212 -62.78 63.93 -0.34
N LYS A 213 -63.22 62.67 -0.14
CA LYS A 213 -64.59 62.38 0.33
C LYS A 213 -64.79 62.84 1.77
N ILE A 214 -63.79 62.65 2.63
CA ILE A 214 -63.82 63.12 4.02
C ILE A 214 -63.92 64.65 4.05
N ASP A 215 -63.05 65.37 3.32
CA ASP A 215 -63.06 66.83 3.24
C ASP A 215 -64.41 67.37 2.76
N ASN A 216 -65.01 66.73 1.74
CA ASN A 216 -66.32 67.13 1.23
C ASN A 216 -67.44 66.88 2.24
N VAL A 217 -67.39 65.77 2.99
CA VAL A 217 -68.36 65.52 4.07
C VAL A 217 -68.20 66.56 5.18
N GLU A 218 -66.97 66.86 5.58
CA GLU A 218 -66.65 67.89 6.58
C GLU A 218 -67.18 69.26 6.17
N HIS A 219 -66.91 69.69 4.93
CA HIS A 219 -67.42 70.95 4.39
C HIS A 219 -68.96 71.01 4.39
N ASN A 220 -69.63 69.93 3.96
CA ASN A 220 -71.11 69.88 3.96
C ASN A 220 -71.71 69.92 5.36
N LEU A 221 -71.06 69.28 6.34
CA LEU A 221 -71.47 69.32 7.74
C LEU A 221 -71.29 70.73 8.31
N ASN A 222 -70.15 71.39 8.04
CA ASN A 222 -69.91 72.76 8.47
C ASN A 222 -70.96 73.73 7.89
N ASN A 223 -71.26 73.67 6.59
CA ASN A 223 -72.31 74.51 5.99
C ASN A 223 -73.69 74.27 6.61
N LYS A 224 -74.03 73.02 6.96
CA LYS A 224 -75.29 72.71 7.66
C LYS A 224 -75.30 73.29 9.07
N ILE A 225 -74.18 73.21 9.78
CA ILE A 225 -74.01 73.79 11.12
C ILE A 225 -74.18 75.32 11.04
N ASP A 226 -73.48 76.00 10.13
CA ASP A 226 -73.56 77.45 9.94
C ASP A 226 -74.99 77.90 9.61
N ASN A 227 -75.70 77.16 8.76
CA ASN A 227 -77.09 77.48 8.42
C ASN A 227 -78.04 77.28 9.61
N VAL A 228 -77.82 76.23 10.43
CA VAL A 228 -78.58 76.05 11.68
C VAL A 228 -78.29 77.19 12.66
N GLU A 229 -77.02 77.56 12.82
CA GLU A 229 -76.59 78.67 13.68
C GLU A 229 -77.24 79.99 13.24
N HIS A 230 -77.19 80.33 11.94
CA HIS A 230 -77.83 81.52 11.39
C HIS A 230 -79.35 81.55 11.62
N ASN A 231 -80.03 80.41 11.39
CA ASN A 231 -81.48 80.32 11.62
C ASN A 231 -81.84 80.45 13.10
N LEU A 232 -81.03 79.91 14.00
CA LEU A 232 -81.22 80.07 15.45
C LEU A 232 -80.98 81.52 15.87
N ASN A 233 -79.94 82.18 15.37
CA ASN A 233 -79.67 83.59 15.64
C ASN A 233 -80.83 84.49 15.18
N ASN A 234 -81.33 84.31 13.94
CA ASN A 234 -82.50 85.06 13.45
C ASN A 234 -83.76 84.85 14.31
N LYS A 235 -83.98 83.61 14.80
CA LYS A 235 -85.09 83.32 15.71
C LYS A 235 -84.90 84.02 17.06
N ILE A 236 -83.68 84.03 17.59
CA ILE A 236 -83.33 84.75 18.83
C ILE A 236 -83.57 86.25 18.65
N ASP A 237 -83.04 86.87 17.58
CA ASP A 237 -83.23 88.30 17.28
C ASP A 237 -84.72 88.67 17.17
N ASN A 238 -85.52 87.82 16.50
CA ASN A 238 -86.96 88.06 16.38
C ASN A 238 -87.68 87.92 17.73
N VAL A 239 -87.29 86.97 18.58
CA VAL A 239 -87.82 86.86 19.95
C VAL A 239 -87.43 88.10 20.77
N GLU A 240 -86.18 88.53 20.69
CA GLU A 240 -85.67 89.73 21.36
C GLU A 240 -86.43 90.98 20.92
N HIS A 241 -86.62 91.19 19.61
CA HIS A 241 -87.40 92.30 19.07
C HIS A 241 -88.86 92.29 19.54
N ASN A 242 -89.52 91.12 19.53
CA ASN A 242 -90.90 90.99 20.02
C ASN A 242 -91.03 91.25 21.51
N LEU A 243 -90.04 90.84 22.30
CA LEU A 243 -89.99 91.13 23.73
C LEU A 243 -89.78 92.63 23.98
N ASN A 244 -88.86 93.27 23.25
CA ASN A 244 -88.65 94.72 23.33
C ASN A 244 -89.92 95.49 22.97
N ASN A 245 -90.60 95.17 21.87
CA ASN A 245 -91.88 95.81 21.51
C ASN A 245 -92.97 95.63 22.58
N LYS A 246 -93.04 94.45 23.23
CA LYS A 246 -93.96 94.22 24.34
C LYS A 246 -93.60 95.05 25.57
N ILE A 247 -92.31 95.20 25.87
CA ILE A 247 -91.80 96.05 26.94
C ILE A 247 -92.14 97.51 26.64
N ASP A 248 -91.83 98.02 25.44
CA ASP A 248 -92.13 99.39 25.01
C ASP A 248 -93.63 99.70 25.10
N ASN A 249 -94.49 98.78 24.66
CA ASN A 249 -95.94 98.95 24.75
C ASN A 249 -96.43 98.91 26.22
N PHE A 250 -95.82 98.06 27.06
CA PHE A 250 -96.13 98.04 28.49
C PHE A 250 -95.71 99.34 29.17
N GLU A 251 -94.51 99.85 28.87
CA GLU A 251 -94.01 101.15 29.33
C GLU A 251 -94.92 102.29 28.86
N HIS A 252 -95.34 102.29 27.58
CA HIS A 252 -96.25 103.30 27.05
C HIS A 252 -97.63 103.26 27.76
N ASN A 253 -98.19 102.07 27.99
CA ASN A 253 -99.45 101.93 28.73
C ASN A 253 -99.33 102.37 30.20
N LEU A 254 -98.20 102.06 30.84
CA LEU A 254 -97.88 102.55 32.19
C LEU A 254 -97.79 104.07 32.21
N ASN A 255 -97.03 104.67 31.29
CA ASN A 255 -96.89 106.11 31.15
C ASN A 255 -98.24 106.78 30.90
N ASN A 256 -99.07 106.25 29.99
CA ASN A 256 -100.42 106.76 29.74
C ASN A 256 -101.34 106.68 30.98
N LYS A 257 -101.28 105.58 31.75
CA LYS A 257 -102.01 105.47 33.02
C LYS A 257 -101.50 106.47 34.05
N ILE A 258 -100.18 106.65 34.16
CA ILE A 258 -99.56 107.64 35.04
C ILE A 258 -100.00 109.05 34.65
N ASP A 259 -99.95 109.39 33.36
CA ASP A 259 -100.36 110.69 32.83
C ASP A 259 -101.86 110.96 33.04
N THR A 260 -102.71 109.95 32.81
CA THR A 260 -104.16 110.05 33.05
C THR A 260 -104.44 110.27 34.53
N ASN A 261 -103.86 109.45 35.40
CA ASN A 261 -103.98 109.62 36.85
C ASN A 261 -103.45 110.99 37.31
N MET A 262 -102.35 111.47 36.70
CA MET A 262 -101.78 112.78 36.98
C MET A 262 -102.69 113.92 36.50
N MET A 263 -103.35 113.78 35.35
CA MET A 263 -104.36 114.72 34.87
C MET A 263 -105.59 114.76 35.78
N GLU A 264 -106.08 113.61 36.25
CA GLU A 264 -107.19 113.54 37.21
C GLU A 264 -106.82 114.21 38.54
N ILE A 265 -105.62 113.94 39.07
CA ILE A 265 -105.10 114.61 40.28
C ILE A 265 -104.95 116.11 40.06
N LYS A 266 -104.42 116.54 38.92
CA LYS A 266 -104.22 117.96 38.60
C LYS A 266 -105.55 118.68 38.41
N SER A 267 -106.52 118.03 37.77
CA SER A 267 -107.89 118.52 37.60
C SER A 267 -108.58 118.66 38.95
N THR A 268 -108.56 117.62 39.79
CA THR A 268 -109.11 117.68 41.15
C THR A 268 -108.42 118.76 41.97
N LEU A 269 -107.09 118.88 41.95
CA LEU A 269 -106.35 119.98 42.60
C LEU A 269 -106.73 121.36 42.05
N ASN A 270 -106.98 121.50 40.75
CA ASN A 270 -107.42 122.77 40.16
C ASN A 270 -108.85 123.12 40.57
N VAL A 271 -109.76 122.14 40.64
CA VAL A 271 -111.11 122.31 41.19
C VAL A 271 -111.02 122.68 42.67
N HIS A 272 -110.15 122.03 43.44
CA HIS A 272 -109.89 122.41 44.83
C HIS A 272 -109.33 123.83 44.91
N LYS A 273 -108.36 124.23 44.08
CA LYS A 273 -107.83 125.61 44.01
C LYS A 273 -108.93 126.61 43.66
N TRP A 274 -109.82 126.27 42.73
CA TRP A 274 -110.96 127.11 42.37
C TRP A 274 -111.98 127.22 43.51
N MET A 275 -112.32 126.10 44.17
CA MET A 275 -113.18 126.08 45.37
C MET A 275 -112.55 126.91 46.50
N PHE A 276 -111.27 126.73 46.80
CA PHE A 276 -110.56 127.55 47.79
C PHE A 276 -110.52 129.02 47.39
N GLY A 277 -110.30 129.34 46.11
CA GLY A 277 -110.32 130.71 45.60
C GLY A 277 -111.70 131.37 45.76
N THR A 278 -112.78 130.68 45.36
CA THR A 278 -114.15 131.18 45.56
C THR A 278 -114.48 131.35 47.05
N LEU A 279 -114.06 130.42 47.91
CA LEU A 279 -114.22 130.50 49.36
C LEU A 279 -113.51 131.73 49.95
N ILE A 280 -112.26 131.99 49.55
CA ILE A 280 -111.49 133.18 49.96
C ILE A 280 -112.20 134.48 49.48
N THR A 281 -112.72 134.49 48.26
CA THR A 281 -113.40 135.67 47.68
C THR A 281 -114.70 135.97 48.42
N LEU A 282 -115.46 134.92 48.78
CA LEU A 282 -116.69 135.04 49.57
C LEU A 282 -116.40 135.57 50.98
N CYS A 283 -115.37 135.02 51.64
CA CYS A 283 -114.94 135.48 52.97
C CYS A 283 -114.46 136.95 52.96
N THR A 284 -113.73 137.39 51.93
CA THR A 284 -113.24 138.77 51.81
C THR A 284 -114.36 139.77 51.47
N GLY A 285 -115.31 139.39 50.60
CA GLY A 285 -116.49 140.21 50.30
C GLY A 285 -117.39 140.44 51.51
N ILE A 286 -117.59 139.41 52.35
CA ILE A 286 -118.33 139.53 53.62
C ILE A 286 -117.60 140.47 54.59
N PHE A 287 -116.26 140.38 54.67
CA PHE A 287 -115.46 141.26 55.54
C PHE A 287 -115.55 142.74 55.15
N LEU A 288 -115.48 143.05 53.84
CA LEU A 288 -115.54 144.43 53.34
C LEU A 288 -116.92 145.07 53.50
N THR A 289 -118.00 144.29 53.32
CA THR A 289 -119.37 144.77 53.53
C THR A 289 -119.65 145.04 55.01
N LEU A 290 -119.15 144.20 55.92
CA LEU A 290 -119.22 144.44 57.37
C LEU A 290 -118.46 145.72 57.78
N ILE A 291 -117.28 145.99 57.21
CA ILE A 291 -116.52 147.23 57.47
C ILE A 291 -117.29 148.47 57.00
N GLY A 292 -117.95 148.39 55.84
CA GLY A 292 -118.77 149.49 55.32
C GLY A 292 -119.98 149.82 56.19
N ILE A 293 -120.63 148.81 56.79
CA ILE A 293 -121.79 149.00 57.67
C ILE A 293 -121.37 149.64 59.00
N ILE A 294 -120.21 149.27 59.55
CA ILE A 294 -119.69 149.86 60.80
C ILE A 294 -119.35 151.35 60.60
N TYR A 295 -118.77 151.72 59.45
CA TYR A 295 -118.44 153.12 59.15
C TYR A 295 -119.68 154.02 59.00
N SER A 296 -120.80 153.46 58.56
CA SER A 296 -122.07 154.19 58.42
C SER A 296 -122.75 154.51 59.75
N PHE A 297 -122.44 153.79 60.84
CA PHE A 297 -123.11 153.96 62.13
C PHE A 297 -122.41 154.94 63.08
N LEU A 298 -121.15 155.30 62.83
CA LEU A 298 -120.36 156.18 63.71
C LEU A 298 -120.33 157.65 63.29
N SER A 299 -121.08 158.04 62.26
CA SER A 299 -121.23 159.42 61.79
C SER A 299 -122.64 159.98 62.04
N LYS A 300 -123.09 159.99 63.31
CA LYS A 300 -123.91 161.04 63.95
C LYS A 300 -124.22 160.70 65.40
#